data_AF-A0A0F3PFT4-F1
#
_entry.id   AF-A0A0F3PFT4-F1
#
_cell.length_a   1.000
_cell.length_b   1.000
_cell.length_c   1.000
_cell.angle_alpha   90.00
_cell.angle_beta   90.00
_cell.angle_gamma   90.00
#
_symmetry.space_group_name_H-M   'P 1'
#
loop_
_entity.id
_entity.type
_entity.pdbx_description
1 polymer ?
#
loop_
_entity_poly.entity_id
_entity_poly.type
_entity_poly.pdbx_seq_one_letter_code
_entity_poly.pdbx_strand_id
1 'polypeptide(L)' 'MPGIKIADGAVVGARSLVTKNIGAYEIWGGNPAKLIKKRFSNDVYSKIIAN' A
#
# COMPACT_ATOMS: atom_id res chain seq x y z
N MET A 1 -3.79 9.16 10.45
CA MET A 1 -5.08 9.80 10.81
C MET A 1 -6.04 8.73 11.32
N PRO A 2 -6.89 9.03 12.31
CA PRO A 2 -7.89 8.08 12.80
C PRO A 2 -8.82 7.60 11.68
N GLY A 3 -9.25 6.33 11.73
CA GLY A 3 -10.22 5.75 10.81
C GLY A 3 -9.68 5.26 9.45
N ILE A 4 -8.38 5.39 9.19
CA ILE A 4 -7.76 4.90 7.96
C ILE A 4 -7.51 3.39 8.05
N LYS A 5 -7.76 2.68 6.94
CA LYS A 5 -7.46 1.27 6.75
C LYS A 5 -6.19 1.10 5.91
N ILE A 6 -5.31 0.20 6.35
CA ILE A 6 -4.12 -0.25 5.62
C ILE A 6 -4.30 -1.75 5.42
N ALA A 7 -4.40 -2.18 4.16
CA ALA A 7 -4.61 -3.58 3.82
C ALA A 7 -3.31 -4.40 3.87
N ASP A 8 -3.46 -5.73 3.87
CA ASP A 8 -2.35 -6.66 4.02
C ASP A 8 -1.29 -6.50 2.93
N GLY A 9 -0.04 -6.68 3.35
CA GLY A 9 1.10 -6.56 2.48
C GLY A 9 1.37 -5.14 1.98
N ALA A 10 0.69 -4.09 2.45
CA ALA A 10 1.07 -2.72 2.14
C ALA A 10 2.47 -2.37 2.69
N VAL A 11 3.17 -1.45 2.03
CA VAL A 11 4.45 -0.88 2.50
C VAL A 11 4.29 0.63 2.63
N VAL A 12 4.61 1.16 3.81
CA VAL A 12 4.60 2.60 4.10
C VAL A 12 6.03 3.06 4.34
N GLY A 13 6.52 4.00 3.52
CA GLY A 13 7.86 4.55 3.66
C GLY A 13 8.05 5.28 4.99
N ALA A 14 9.29 5.29 5.49
CA ALA A 14 9.64 6.03 6.70
C ALA A 14 9.21 7.51 6.61
N ARG A 15 8.78 8.09 7.74
CA ARG A 15 8.31 9.49 7.85
C ARG A 15 7.08 9.85 7.00
N SER A 16 6.28 8.86 6.59
CA SER A 16 5.06 9.16 5.84
C SER A 16 3.90 9.58 6.74
N LEU A 17 3.12 10.57 6.30
CA LEU A 17 1.84 10.92 6.93
C LEU A 17 0.70 10.29 6.13
N VAL A 18 0.16 9.19 6.63
CA VAL A 18 -0.95 8.50 5.98
C VAL A 18 -2.26 9.25 6.21
N THR A 19 -2.82 9.76 5.12
CA THR A 19 -4.06 10.55 5.09
C THR A 19 -5.20 9.93 4.30
N LYS A 20 -4.98 8.78 3.64
CA LYS A 20 -5.96 8.02 2.85
C LYS A 20 -5.80 6.52 3.10
N ASN A 21 -6.84 5.74 2.79
CA ASN A 21 -6.77 4.27 2.82
C ASN A 21 -5.71 3.76 1.83
N ILE A 22 -5.04 2.68 2.20
CA ILE A 22 -3.98 2.04 1.42
C ILE A 22 -4.42 0.64 1.01
N GLY A 23 -4.31 0.34 -0.29
CA GLY A 23 -4.66 -0.96 -0.86
C GLY A 23 -3.64 -2.05 -0.57
N ALA A 24 -4.07 -3.30 -0.74
CA ALA A 24 -3.23 -4.46 -0.49
C ALA A 24 -2.03 -4.45 -1.43
N TYR A 25 -0.84 -4.75 -0.90
CA TYR A 25 0.39 -4.77 -1.67
C TYR A 25 0.75 -3.48 -2.42
N GLU A 26 0.27 -2.32 -1.97
CA GLU A 26 0.69 -1.01 -2.46
C GLU A 26 1.90 -0.48 -1.69
N ILE A 27 2.72 0.34 -2.35
CA ILE A 27 3.86 1.06 -1.75
C ILE A 27 3.51 2.54 -1.72
N TRP A 28 3.47 3.12 -0.52
CA TRP A 28 3.14 4.52 -0.28
C TRP A 28 4.28 5.25 0.41
N GLY A 29 4.41 6.56 0.15
CA GLY A 29 5.39 7.39 0.83
C GLY A 29 5.10 8.90 0.79
N GLY A 30 5.67 9.64 1.73
CA GLY A 30 5.64 11.11 1.77
C GLY A 30 4.68 11.70 2.81
N ASN A 31 4.66 13.03 2.90
CA ASN A 31 3.77 13.79 3.77
C ASN A 31 3.10 14.92 2.95
N PRO A 32 1.83 14.77 2.53
CA PRO A 32 0.97 13.59 2.71
C PRO A 32 1.43 12.39 1.87
N ALA A 33 1.17 11.18 2.36
CA ALA A 33 1.54 9.95 1.67
C ALA A 33 0.81 9.82 0.32
N LYS A 34 1.56 9.42 -0.72
CA LYS A 34 1.04 9.15 -2.07
C LYS A 34 1.43 7.75 -2.51
N LEU A 35 0.61 7.14 -3.37
CA LEU A 35 0.93 5.88 -4.04
C LEU A 35 2.19 6.07 -4.89
N ILE A 36 3.22 5.26 -4.62
CA ILE A 36 4.46 5.22 -5.40
C ILE A 36 4.33 4.17 -6.50
N LYS A 37 3.98 2.93 -6.13
CA LYS A 37 3.74 1.80 -7.05
C LYS A 37 3.07 0.63 -6.34
N LYS A 38 2.64 -0.38 -7.09
CA LYS A 38 2.30 -1.71 -6.54
C LYS A 38 3.59 -2.51 -6.28
N ARG A 39 3.60 -3.36 -5.25
CA ARG A 39 4.73 -4.24 -4.91
C ARG A 39 5.02 -5.25 -6.01
N PHE A 40 3.98 -5.73 -6.68
CA PHE A 40 4.02 -6.79 -7.67
C PHE A 40 3.37 -6.34 -8.98
N SER A 41 3.80 -6.94 -10.09
CA SER A 41 3.03 -6.90 -11.33
C SER A 41 1.71 -7.63 -11.16
N ASN A 42 0.74 -7.37 -12.05
CA ASN A 42 -0.56 -8.03 -11.99
C ASN A 42 -0.41 -9.57 -12.05
N ASP A 43 0.51 -10.10 -12.86
CA ASP A 43 0.72 -11.54 -13.00
C ASP A 43 1.19 -12.21 -11.69
N VAL A 44 2.09 -11.55 -10.96
CA VAL A 44 2.59 -12.05 -9.67
C VAL A 44 1.52 -11.89 -8.59
N TYR A 45 0.80 -10.77 -8.59
CA TYR A 45 -0.28 -10.51 -7.66
C TYR A 45 -1.39 -11.58 -7.76
N SER A 46 -1.79 -11.95 -8.97
CA SER A 46 -2.78 -13.02 -9.21
C SER A 46 -2.34 -14.36 -8.64
N LYS A 47 -1.05 -14.71 -8.76
CA LYS A 47 -0.50 -15.96 -8.19
C LYS A 47 -0.49 -15.98 -6.66
N ILE A 48 -0.36 -14.82 -6.01
CA ILE A 48 -0.35 -14.71 -4.56
C ILE A 48 -1.75 -14.91 -3.97
N ILE A 49 -2.79 -14.42 -4.66
CA ILE A 49 -4.18 -14.47 -4.18
C ILE A 49 -4.89 -15.78 -4.54
N ALA A 50 -4.38 -16.53 -5.51
CA ALA A 50 -5.00 -17.78 -5.97
C ALA A 50 -4.83 -18.98 -5.01
N ASN A 51 -4.29 -18.79 -3.80
CA ASN A 51 -4.15 -19.81 -2.76
C ASN A 51 -5.08 -19.52 -1.58
#